data_AF-K0JYK9-F1
#
_entry.id   AF-K0JYK9-F1
#
_cell.length_a   1.000
_cell.length_b   1.000
_cell.length_c   1.000
_cell.angle_alpha   90.00
_cell.angle_beta   90.00
_cell.angle_gamma   90.00
#
_symmetry.space_group_name_H-M   'P 1'
#
loop_
_entity.id
_entity.type
_entity.pdbx_description
1 polymer ?
#
loop_
_entity_poly.entity_id
_entity_poly.type
_entity_poly.pdbx_seq_one_letter_code
_entity_poly.pdbx_strand_id
1 'polypeptide(L)'
;MSEPVARVAVQVDRLCWTGILLGLAFTMTNVQQFAAAGAAVWSLAWCAAWLLDPMVSLVLLAILRAEQVTARHGVRMGGWVRGAKWFTLAATYVMNTWGAFMDGSAALVVLHSVPPLVVFVAAEAVTELRDKLGVAVVNASPGGAAEPSGPPTPRTSFAEYLEVARAARTADVVVTPAWVRQVTGCSRGLSSRLAVTLGEDGGRS
;
A
#
# COMPACT_ATOMS: atom_id res chain seq x y z
N MET A 1 13.48 28.02 2.49
CA MET A 1 13.60 27.41 1.15
C MET A 1 13.40 25.92 1.33
N SER A 2 12.14 25.47 1.33
CA SER A 2 11.77 24.09 1.67
C SER A 2 12.11 23.19 0.49
N GLU A 3 13.04 22.25 0.68
CA GLU A 3 13.21 21.17 -0.30
C GLU A 3 11.84 20.49 -0.45
N PRO A 4 11.29 20.35 -1.67
CA PRO A 4 9.96 19.77 -1.84
C PRO A 4 10.03 18.34 -1.31
N VAL A 5 9.22 18.02 -0.31
CA VAL A 5 9.17 16.74 0.43
C VAL A 5 9.28 15.52 -0.50
N ALA A 6 8.77 15.61 -1.72
CA ALA A 6 8.91 14.61 -2.77
C ALA A 6 10.37 14.27 -3.16
N ARG A 7 11.28 15.25 -3.23
CA ARG A 7 12.71 15.01 -3.51
C ARG A 7 13.38 14.24 -2.38
N VAL A 8 13.11 14.62 -1.13
CA VAL A 8 13.62 13.92 0.06
C VAL A 8 13.09 12.49 0.10
N ALA A 9 11.79 12.29 -0.17
CA ALA A 9 11.17 10.96 -0.26
C ALA A 9 11.87 10.03 -1.27
N VAL A 10 12.14 10.55 -2.48
CA VAL A 10 12.84 9.79 -3.53
C VAL A 10 14.29 9.49 -3.16
N GLN A 11 15.01 10.45 -2.55
CA GLN A 11 16.38 10.22 -2.12
C GLN A 11 16.48 9.16 -1.02
N VAL A 12 15.60 9.23 0.00
CA VAL A 12 15.57 8.24 1.09
C VAL A 12 15.21 6.85 0.55
N ASP A 13 14.22 6.74 -0.34
CA ASP A 13 13.86 5.47 -0.98
C ASP A 13 15.06 4.88 -1.75
N ARG A 14 15.76 5.71 -2.55
CA ARG A 14 16.96 5.27 -3.29
C ARG A 14 18.09 4.80 -2.37
N LEU A 15 18.37 5.53 -1.28
CA LEU A 15 19.40 5.14 -0.32
C LEU A 15 19.03 3.83 0.38
N CYS A 16 17.76 3.66 0.75
CA CYS A 16 17.28 2.42 1.38
C CYS A 16 17.42 1.23 0.42
N TRP A 17 16.97 1.36 -0.84
CA TRP A 17 17.14 0.33 -1.85
C TRP A 17 18.61 0.01 -2.14
N THR A 18 19.47 1.03 -2.17
CA THR A 18 20.91 0.83 -2.37
C THR A 18 21.51 0.03 -1.22
N GLY A 19 21.15 0.35 0.03
CA GLY A 19 21.60 -0.40 1.21
C GLY A 19 21.11 -1.85 1.20
N ILE A 20 19.84 -2.07 0.84
CA ILE A 20 19.26 -3.42 0.69
C ILE A 20 20.02 -4.21 -0.37
N LEU A 21 20.25 -3.64 -1.56
CA LEU A 21 20.95 -4.32 -2.65
C LEU A 21 22.41 -4.64 -2.30
N LEU A 22 23.11 -3.72 -1.64
CA LEU A 22 24.49 -3.95 -1.19
C LEU A 22 24.56 -5.04 -0.11
N GLY A 23 23.64 -5.00 0.86
CA GLY A 23 23.55 -6.03 1.90
C GLY A 23 23.23 -7.40 1.32
N LEU A 24 22.31 -7.48 0.36
CA LEU A 24 21.96 -8.70 -0.37
C LEU A 24 23.13 -9.23 -1.21
N ALA A 25 23.87 -8.35 -1.90
CA ALA A 25 25.06 -8.76 -2.64
C ALA A 25 26.11 -9.36 -1.70
N PHE A 26 26.29 -8.77 -0.52
CA PHE A 26 27.20 -9.30 0.49
C PHE A 26 26.75 -10.68 1.00
N THR A 27 25.49 -10.84 1.40
CA THR A 27 24.97 -12.15 1.87
C THR A 27 25.06 -13.19 0.76
N MET A 28 24.72 -12.82 -0.47
CA MET A 28 24.80 -13.68 -1.64
C MET A 28 26.22 -14.18 -1.89
N THR A 29 27.25 -13.35 -1.76
CA THR A 29 28.65 -13.80 -1.94
C THR A 29 29.08 -14.81 -0.87
N ASN A 30 28.65 -14.62 0.38
CA ASN A 30 28.99 -15.49 1.48
C ASN A 30 28.27 -16.84 1.38
N VAL A 31 26.96 -16.82 1.10
CA VAL A 31 26.16 -18.02 0.83
C VAL A 31 26.69 -18.76 -0.40
N GLN A 32 27.15 -18.04 -1.43
CA GLN A 32 27.73 -18.68 -2.61
C GLN A 32 29.01 -19.43 -2.27
N GLN A 33 29.92 -18.84 -1.49
CA GLN A 33 31.15 -19.51 -1.06
C GLN A 33 30.85 -20.76 -0.24
N PHE A 34 29.88 -20.65 0.69
CA PHE A 34 29.43 -21.77 1.50
C PHE A 34 28.79 -22.89 0.66
N ALA A 35 27.84 -22.54 -0.21
CA ALA A 35 27.09 -23.51 -1.01
C ALA A 35 27.90 -24.12 -2.16
N ALA A 36 28.88 -23.38 -2.70
CA ALA A 36 29.79 -23.92 -3.72
C ALA A 36 30.72 -24.97 -3.13
N ALA A 37 31.10 -24.87 -1.85
CA ALA A 37 31.87 -25.89 -1.12
C ALA A 37 33.11 -26.42 -1.89
N GLY A 38 33.82 -25.54 -2.60
CA GLY A 38 34.99 -25.90 -3.42
C GLY A 38 34.68 -26.41 -4.82
N ALA A 39 33.44 -26.29 -5.30
CA ALA A 39 33.07 -26.62 -6.68
C ALA A 39 33.90 -25.83 -7.70
N ALA A 40 34.21 -26.49 -8.83
CA ALA A 40 34.94 -25.85 -9.92
C ALA A 40 34.21 -24.61 -10.42
N VAL A 41 34.96 -23.52 -10.66
CA VAL A 41 34.42 -22.29 -11.23
C VAL A 41 33.74 -22.61 -12.56
N TRP A 42 32.55 -22.03 -12.79
CA TRP A 42 31.67 -22.29 -13.94
C TRP A 42 31.00 -23.67 -13.99
N SER A 43 31.16 -24.51 -12.98
CA SER A 43 30.32 -25.71 -12.85
C SER A 43 28.86 -25.34 -12.57
N LEU A 44 27.95 -26.26 -12.90
CA LEU A 44 26.52 -26.12 -12.58
C LEU A 44 26.29 -25.86 -11.07
N ALA A 45 27.05 -26.52 -10.20
CA ALA A 45 26.97 -26.32 -8.75
C ALA A 45 27.44 -24.91 -8.33
N TRP A 46 28.54 -24.42 -8.90
CA TRP A 46 29.04 -23.07 -8.64
C TRP A 46 28.05 -21.99 -9.10
N CYS A 47 27.43 -22.18 -10.26
CA CYS A 47 26.39 -21.29 -10.77
C CYS A 47 25.10 -21.37 -9.93
N ALA A 48 24.66 -22.57 -9.54
CA ALA A 48 23.47 -22.76 -8.72
C ALA A 48 23.60 -22.14 -7.33
N ALA A 49 24.81 -22.17 -6.74
CA ALA A 49 25.10 -21.55 -5.44
C ALA A 49 24.80 -20.04 -5.42
N TRP A 50 24.95 -19.34 -6.56
CA TRP A 50 24.59 -17.92 -6.68
C TRP A 50 23.07 -17.67 -6.56
N LEU A 51 22.21 -18.64 -6.90
CA LEU A 51 20.76 -18.42 -6.90
C LEU A 51 20.11 -18.65 -5.53
N LEU A 52 20.80 -19.33 -4.61
CA LEU A 52 20.22 -19.78 -3.35
C LEU A 52 19.78 -18.60 -2.48
N ASP A 53 20.67 -17.65 -2.22
CA ASP A 53 20.38 -16.49 -1.36
C ASP A 53 19.38 -15.49 -2.00
N PRO A 54 19.49 -15.14 -3.31
CA PRO A 54 18.48 -14.31 -3.97
C PRO A 54 17.09 -14.92 -3.94
N MET A 55 16.94 -16.23 -4.11
CA MET A 55 15.63 -16.88 -4.03
C MET A 55 14.99 -16.71 -2.65
N VAL A 56 15.72 -17.00 -1.58
CA VAL A 56 15.21 -16.86 -0.21
C VAL A 56 14.86 -15.39 0.09
N SER A 57 15.73 -14.47 -0.30
CA SER A 57 15.54 -13.03 -0.10
C SER A 57 14.32 -12.48 -0.87
N LEU A 58 14.09 -12.93 -2.10
CA LEU A 58 12.91 -12.56 -2.89
C LEU A 58 11.62 -13.09 -2.27
N VAL A 59 11.63 -14.33 -1.76
CA VAL A 59 10.49 -14.91 -1.04
C VAL A 59 10.18 -14.09 0.22
N LEU A 60 11.20 -13.77 1.01
CA LEU A 60 11.05 -12.91 2.19
C LEU A 60 10.49 -11.53 1.82
N LEU A 61 11.06 -10.86 0.81
CA LEU A 61 10.58 -9.55 0.35
C LEU A 61 9.14 -9.62 -0.17
N ALA A 62 8.76 -10.71 -0.85
CA ALA A 62 7.39 -10.94 -1.29
C ALA A 62 6.43 -11.12 -0.12
N ILE A 63 6.83 -11.87 0.93
CA ILE A 63 6.06 -12.02 2.18
C ILE A 63 5.86 -10.66 2.85
N LEU A 64 6.93 -9.89 3.04
CA LEU A 64 6.87 -8.54 3.64
C LEU A 64 5.95 -7.62 2.84
N ARG A 65 6.07 -7.65 1.51
CA ARG A 65 5.21 -6.85 0.63
C ARG A 65 3.76 -7.30 0.69
N ALA A 66 3.48 -8.60 0.77
CA ALA A 66 2.14 -9.14 0.92
C ALA A 66 1.51 -8.70 2.25
N GLU A 67 2.24 -8.78 3.37
CA GLU A 67 1.75 -8.30 4.68
C GLU A 67 1.30 -6.85 4.61
N GLN A 68 2.09 -5.99 3.97
CA GLN A 68 1.83 -4.56 3.86
C GLN A 68 0.64 -4.26 2.96
N VAL A 69 0.55 -4.91 1.81
CA VAL A 69 -0.61 -4.78 0.90
C VAL A 69 -1.89 -5.24 1.59
N THR A 70 -1.85 -6.37 2.29
CA THR A 70 -3.01 -6.94 2.96
C THR A 70 -3.44 -6.12 4.19
N ALA A 71 -2.47 -5.54 4.93
CA ALA A 71 -2.75 -4.61 6.02
C ALA A 71 -3.49 -3.34 5.55
N ARG A 72 -3.15 -2.80 4.37
CA ARG A 72 -3.87 -1.66 3.76
C ARG A 72 -5.34 -1.97 3.46
N HIS A 73 -5.67 -3.23 3.20
CA HIS A 73 -7.04 -3.67 2.94
C HIS A 73 -7.76 -4.15 4.22
N GLY A 74 -7.18 -3.94 5.40
CA GLY A 74 -7.78 -4.28 6.69
C GLY A 74 -7.79 -5.78 7.02
N VAL A 75 -7.07 -6.60 6.25
CA VAL A 75 -6.99 -8.05 6.46
C VAL A 75 -5.76 -8.36 7.32
N ARG A 76 -5.97 -9.02 8.46
CA ARG A 76 -4.87 -9.44 9.34
C ARG A 76 -4.30 -10.76 8.84
N MET A 77 -3.02 -10.76 8.49
CA MET A 77 -2.29 -12.00 8.21
C MET A 77 -2.14 -12.85 9.49
N GLY A 78 -2.35 -14.16 9.37
CA GLY A 78 -2.27 -15.10 10.49
C GLY A 78 -0.84 -15.43 10.94
N GLY A 79 -0.70 -16.16 12.04
CA GLY A 79 0.60 -16.52 12.63
C GLY A 79 1.52 -17.34 11.70
N TRP A 80 0.97 -18.02 10.69
CA TRP A 80 1.75 -18.76 9.69
C TRP A 80 2.67 -17.86 8.86
N VAL A 81 2.21 -16.66 8.49
CA VAL A 81 3.02 -15.70 7.72
C VAL A 81 4.20 -15.21 8.55
N ARG A 82 3.96 -14.94 9.84
CA ARG A 82 5.02 -14.62 10.80
C ARG A 82 6.02 -15.77 10.95
N GLY A 83 5.53 -17.01 11.00
CA GLY A 83 6.39 -18.21 11.02
C GLY A 83 7.29 -18.29 9.79
N ALA A 84 6.73 -18.12 8.58
CA ALA A 84 7.48 -18.15 7.32
C ALA A 84 8.54 -17.05 7.25
N LYS A 85 8.24 -15.85 7.75
CA LYS A 85 9.17 -14.72 7.85
C LYS A 85 10.36 -15.02 8.78
N TRP A 86 10.08 -15.53 9.98
CA TRP A 86 11.16 -15.90 10.90
C TRP A 86 11.97 -17.08 10.40
N PHE A 87 11.33 -18.05 9.75
CA PHE A 87 12.00 -19.19 9.15
C PHE A 87 12.97 -18.76 8.04
N THR A 88 12.51 -17.92 7.11
CA THR A 88 13.36 -17.40 6.02
C THR A 88 14.52 -16.56 6.54
N LEU A 89 14.27 -15.68 7.52
CA LEU A 89 15.33 -14.91 8.18
C LEU A 89 16.35 -15.82 8.88
N ALA A 90 15.88 -16.83 9.62
CA ALA A 90 16.74 -17.76 10.33
C ALA A 90 17.59 -18.60 9.37
N ALA A 91 17.01 -19.04 8.25
CA ALA A 91 17.73 -19.76 7.21
C ALA A 91 18.88 -18.89 6.64
N THR A 92 18.59 -17.65 6.25
CA THR A 92 19.63 -16.72 5.77
C THR A 92 20.69 -16.44 6.83
N TYR A 93 20.28 -16.18 8.07
CA TYR A 93 21.20 -15.95 9.18
C TYR A 93 22.17 -17.12 9.39
N VAL A 94 21.64 -18.35 9.44
CA VAL A 94 22.43 -19.56 9.63
C VAL A 94 23.43 -19.71 8.49
N MET A 95 22.99 -19.62 7.23
CA MET A 95 23.89 -19.77 6.08
C MET A 95 25.01 -18.72 6.09
N ASN A 96 24.72 -17.50 6.56
CA ASN A 96 25.71 -16.43 6.59
C ASN A 96 26.71 -16.59 7.75
N THR A 97 26.29 -17.15 8.89
CA THR A 97 27.10 -17.24 10.11
C THR A 97 27.71 -18.61 10.35
N TRP A 98 27.31 -19.64 9.61
CA TRP A 98 27.73 -21.04 9.84
C TRP A 98 29.24 -21.25 9.81
N GLY A 99 29.94 -20.68 8.81
CA GLY A 99 31.40 -20.75 8.73
C GLY A 99 32.06 -20.13 9.97
N ALA A 100 31.57 -18.96 10.39
CA ALA A 100 32.08 -18.27 11.58
C ALA A 100 31.85 -19.06 12.89
N PHE A 101 30.75 -19.82 12.98
CA PHE A 101 30.52 -20.73 14.09
C PHE A 101 31.49 -21.92 14.08
N MET A 102 31.79 -22.48 12.90
CA MET A 102 32.79 -23.54 12.76
C MET A 102 34.20 -23.05 13.11
N ASP A 103 34.50 -21.79 12.80
CA ASP A 103 35.78 -21.15 13.13
C ASP A 103 35.87 -20.69 14.60
N GLY A 104 34.77 -20.79 15.38
CA GLY A 104 34.72 -20.39 16.79
C GLY A 104 34.91 -18.88 17.02
N SER A 105 34.77 -18.04 15.99
CA SER A 105 35.08 -16.62 16.04
C SER A 105 33.84 -15.77 16.25
N ALA A 106 33.66 -15.25 17.46
CA ALA A 106 32.56 -14.34 17.79
C ALA A 106 32.58 -13.07 16.91
N ALA A 107 33.76 -12.57 16.55
CA ALA A 107 33.90 -11.41 15.69
C ALA A 107 33.37 -11.68 14.26
N LEU A 108 33.65 -12.85 13.71
CA LEU A 108 33.12 -13.25 12.39
C LEU A 108 31.61 -13.50 12.45
N VAL A 109 31.09 -14.06 13.54
CA VAL A 109 29.64 -14.23 13.72
C VAL A 109 28.94 -12.88 13.71
N VAL A 110 29.49 -11.88 14.42
CA VAL A 110 28.96 -10.51 14.38
C VAL A 110 29.06 -9.92 12.97
N LEU A 111 30.23 -10.04 12.33
CA LEU A 111 30.47 -9.47 11.01
C LEU A 111 29.50 -10.03 9.94
N HIS A 112 29.21 -11.33 9.98
CA HIS A 112 28.32 -11.97 9.01
C HIS A 112 26.84 -11.96 9.44
N SER A 113 26.50 -11.58 10.67
CA SER A 113 25.10 -11.41 11.11
C SER A 113 24.53 -10.01 10.82
N VAL A 114 25.39 -8.98 10.82
CA VAL A 114 24.94 -7.59 10.58
C VAL A 114 24.22 -7.42 9.23
N PRO A 115 24.76 -7.91 8.10
CA PRO A 115 24.12 -7.72 6.79
C PRO A 115 22.70 -8.30 6.68
N PRO A 116 22.42 -9.59 7.01
CA PRO A 116 21.07 -10.13 6.87
C PRO A 116 20.06 -9.47 7.80
N LEU A 117 20.48 -9.09 9.02
CA LEU A 117 19.60 -8.39 9.96
C LEU A 117 19.29 -6.96 9.48
N VAL A 118 20.29 -6.23 8.99
CA VAL A 118 20.09 -4.87 8.46
C VAL A 118 19.22 -4.90 7.21
N VAL A 119 19.43 -5.85 6.29
CA VAL A 119 18.58 -6.01 5.10
C VAL A 119 17.13 -6.28 5.49
N PHE A 120 16.91 -7.19 6.44
CA PHE A 120 15.58 -7.51 6.93
C PHE A 120 14.89 -6.29 7.56
N VAL A 121 15.56 -5.58 8.46
CA VAL A 121 15.02 -4.38 9.11
C VAL A 121 14.81 -3.26 8.08
N ALA A 122 15.72 -3.07 7.15
CA ALA A 122 15.59 -2.08 6.08
C ALA A 122 14.41 -2.42 5.15
N ALA A 123 14.21 -3.70 4.81
CA ALA A 123 13.07 -4.12 4.00
C ALA A 123 11.73 -3.91 4.74
N GLU A 124 11.66 -4.18 6.04
CA GLU A 124 10.50 -3.81 6.86
C GLU A 124 10.27 -2.30 6.85
N ALA A 125 11.30 -1.53 7.18
CA ALA A 125 11.23 -0.08 7.29
C ALA A 125 10.89 0.59 5.96
N VAL A 126 11.42 0.11 4.82
CA VAL A 126 11.12 0.70 3.50
C VAL A 126 9.65 0.55 3.16
N THR A 127 9.02 -0.58 3.53
CA THR A 127 7.60 -0.79 3.23
C THR A 127 6.70 0.14 4.04
N GLU A 128 7.00 0.33 5.33
CA GLU A 128 6.29 1.27 6.19
C GLU A 128 6.55 2.74 5.77
N LEU A 129 7.79 3.07 5.43
CA LEU A 129 8.18 4.39 4.98
C LEU A 129 7.48 4.76 3.67
N ARG A 130 7.43 3.85 2.69
CA ARG A 130 6.72 4.07 1.42
C ARG A 130 5.23 4.31 1.63
N ASP A 131 4.63 3.66 2.62
CA ASP A 131 3.24 3.91 2.99
C ASP A 131 3.04 5.33 3.54
N LYS A 132 3.82 5.71 4.55
CA LYS A 132 3.75 7.04 5.18
C LYS A 132 4.09 8.17 4.22
N LEU A 133 5.10 7.99 3.37
CA LEU A 133 5.45 8.96 2.33
C LEU A 133 4.35 9.08 1.28
N GLY A 134 3.68 7.99 0.90
CA GLY A 134 2.52 8.02 0.01
C GLY A 134 1.40 8.88 0.58
N VAL A 135 1.06 8.68 1.85
CA VAL A 135 0.07 9.49 2.57
C VAL A 135 0.49 10.96 2.65
N ALA A 136 1.76 11.23 2.99
CA ALA A 136 2.28 12.59 3.10
C ALA A 136 2.28 13.33 1.74
N VAL A 137 2.60 12.66 0.63
CA VAL A 137 2.56 13.23 -0.72
C VAL A 137 1.13 13.52 -1.17
N VAL A 138 0.19 12.63 -0.87
CA VAL A 138 -1.24 12.87 -1.10
C VAL A 138 -1.70 14.11 -0.31
N ASN A 139 -1.34 14.20 0.97
CA ASN A 139 -1.73 15.33 1.83
C ASN A 139 -1.02 16.65 1.51
N ALA A 140 0.23 16.61 1.03
CA ALA A 140 1.03 17.79 0.70
C ALA A 140 0.78 18.31 -0.73
N SER A 141 0.12 17.52 -1.58
CA SER A 141 -0.35 18.01 -2.87
C SER A 141 -1.47 19.03 -2.60
N PRO A 142 -1.40 20.26 -3.13
CA PRO A 142 -2.44 21.29 -2.89
C PRO A 142 -3.85 20.91 -3.39
N GLY A 143 -4.00 19.76 -4.07
CA GLY A 143 -5.28 19.15 -4.47
C GLY A 143 -5.64 17.85 -3.74
N GLY A 144 -4.98 17.55 -2.60
CA GLY A 144 -5.16 16.31 -1.83
C GLY A 144 -6.41 16.23 -0.94
N ALA A 145 -7.22 17.29 -0.90
CA ALA A 145 -8.62 17.12 -0.50
C ALA A 145 -9.29 16.33 -1.63
N ALA A 146 -9.52 15.04 -1.40
CA ALA A 146 -10.17 14.12 -2.33
C ALA A 146 -11.18 14.83 -3.25
N GLU A 147 -10.79 15.04 -4.52
CA GLU A 147 -11.75 15.28 -5.58
C GLU A 147 -12.45 13.96 -5.87
N PRO A 148 -13.77 13.83 -5.63
CA PRO A 148 -14.54 12.79 -6.27
C PRO A 148 -14.46 13.02 -7.78
N SER A 149 -14.10 11.97 -8.53
CA SER A 149 -14.04 11.99 -9.99
C SER A 149 -15.41 12.33 -10.58
N GLY A 150 -15.59 13.60 -10.93
CA GLY A 150 -16.76 14.16 -11.59
C GLY A 150 -16.75 15.69 -11.43
N PRO A 151 -17.28 16.46 -12.41
CA PRO A 151 -17.55 17.87 -12.18
C PRO A 151 -18.37 17.98 -10.88
N PRO A 152 -18.16 19.01 -10.03
CA PRO A 152 -18.94 19.16 -8.82
C PRO A 152 -20.41 19.26 -9.23
N THR A 153 -21.15 18.16 -9.13
CA THR A 153 -22.59 18.22 -9.17
C THR A 153 -22.94 19.10 -7.99
N PRO A 154 -23.59 20.25 -8.19
CA PRO A 154 -24.10 21.04 -7.08
C PRO A 154 -24.83 20.06 -6.17
N ARG A 155 -24.51 20.06 -4.88
CA ARG A 155 -25.32 19.33 -3.91
C ARG A 155 -26.66 20.05 -3.89
N THR A 156 -27.53 19.69 -4.83
CA THR A 156 -28.86 20.24 -4.99
C THR A 156 -29.58 20.02 -3.68
N SER A 157 -29.81 21.12 -2.97
CA SER A 157 -30.48 21.06 -1.67
C SER A 157 -31.94 20.66 -1.88
N PHE A 158 -32.59 20.17 -0.82
CA PHE A 158 -34.03 19.90 -0.87
C PHE A 158 -34.83 21.13 -1.32
N ALA A 159 -34.41 22.34 -0.91
CA ALA A 159 -35.02 23.60 -1.31
C ALA A 159 -34.87 23.87 -2.81
N GLU A 160 -33.71 23.53 -3.38
CA GLU A 160 -33.46 23.71 -4.82
C GLU A 160 -34.32 22.77 -5.67
N TYR A 161 -34.50 21.52 -5.22
CA TYR A 161 -35.44 20.62 -5.86
C TYR A 161 -36.91 21.06 -5.72
N LEU A 162 -37.28 21.69 -4.60
CA LEU A 162 -38.62 22.29 -4.45
C LEU A 162 -38.83 23.44 -5.43
N GLU A 163 -37.85 24.33 -5.59
CA GLU A 163 -37.96 25.47 -6.51
C GLU A 163 -38.07 25.01 -7.97
N VAL A 164 -37.28 24.01 -8.38
CA VAL A 164 -37.39 23.41 -9.72
C VAL A 164 -38.76 22.79 -9.93
N ALA A 165 -39.28 22.05 -8.94
CA ALA A 165 -40.60 21.45 -9.03
C ALA A 165 -41.74 22.49 -9.03
N ARG A 166 -41.61 23.60 -8.29
CA ARG A 166 -42.57 24.72 -8.30
C ARG A 166 -42.57 25.43 -9.65
N ALA A 167 -41.40 25.71 -10.21
CA ALA A 167 -41.26 26.36 -11.52
C ALA A 167 -41.86 25.52 -12.65
N ALA A 168 -41.78 24.19 -12.56
CA ALA A 168 -42.36 23.26 -13.53
C ALA A 168 -43.86 22.98 -13.34
N ARG A 169 -44.48 23.48 -12.25
CA ARG A 169 -45.88 23.20 -11.94
C ARG A 169 -46.82 24.13 -12.72
N THR A 170 -47.74 23.55 -13.47
CA THR A 170 -48.90 24.24 -14.06
C THR A 170 -50.19 23.84 -13.33
N ALA A 171 -51.27 24.62 -13.49
CA ALA A 171 -52.52 24.45 -12.73
C ALA A 171 -53.25 23.11 -13.01
N ASP A 172 -52.93 22.46 -14.12
CA ASP A 172 -53.50 21.21 -14.61
C ASP A 172 -52.69 19.96 -14.22
N VAL A 173 -51.52 20.13 -13.59
CA VAL A 173 -50.63 19.02 -13.26
C VAL A 173 -50.94 18.42 -11.90
N VAL A 174 -51.26 17.11 -11.89
CA VAL A 174 -51.37 16.32 -10.66
C VAL A 174 -49.98 16.01 -10.11
N VAL A 175 -49.65 16.60 -8.97
CA VAL A 175 -48.36 16.39 -8.30
C VAL A 175 -48.29 14.96 -7.75
N THR A 176 -47.45 14.13 -8.37
CA THR A 176 -47.15 12.76 -7.94
C THR A 176 -45.65 12.56 -7.74
N PRO A 177 -45.19 11.59 -6.92
CA PRO A 177 -43.76 11.28 -6.79
C PRO A 177 -43.12 10.91 -8.13
N ALA A 178 -43.87 10.29 -9.06
CA ALA A 178 -43.40 9.97 -10.40
C ALA A 178 -43.14 11.25 -11.22
N TRP A 179 -44.09 12.19 -11.20
CA TRP A 179 -43.94 13.49 -11.85
C TRP A 179 -42.77 14.29 -11.26
N VAL A 180 -42.63 14.34 -9.93
CA VAL A 180 -41.52 15.04 -9.27
C VAL A 180 -40.17 14.48 -9.74
N ARG A 181 -40.02 13.16 -9.85
CA ARG A 181 -38.78 12.56 -10.37
C ARG A 181 -38.52 12.92 -11.83
N GLN A 182 -39.58 13.01 -12.64
CA GLN A 182 -39.45 13.37 -14.04
C GLN A 182 -38.94 14.80 -14.21
N VAL A 183 -39.42 15.76 -13.41
CA VAL A 183 -39.04 17.18 -13.55
C VAL A 183 -37.75 17.54 -12.80
N THR A 184 -37.42 16.84 -11.72
CA THR A 184 -36.25 17.16 -10.88
C THR A 184 -35.07 16.18 -11.00
N GLY A 185 -35.30 14.96 -11.50
CA GLY A 185 -34.29 13.90 -11.51
C GLY A 185 -33.92 13.35 -10.12
N CYS A 186 -34.65 13.71 -9.05
CA CYS A 186 -34.31 13.31 -7.69
C CYS A 186 -34.56 11.81 -7.40
N SER A 187 -33.98 11.32 -6.30
CA SER A 187 -34.12 9.92 -5.87
C SER A 187 -35.55 9.57 -5.42
N ARG A 188 -35.90 8.27 -5.42
CA ARG A 188 -37.24 7.80 -5.02
C ARG A 188 -37.65 8.29 -3.63
N GLY A 189 -36.74 8.27 -2.66
CA GLY A 189 -37.02 8.71 -1.29
C GLY A 189 -37.16 10.24 -1.14
N LEU A 190 -36.55 11.03 -2.02
CA LEU A 190 -36.67 12.49 -2.00
C LEU A 190 -37.93 12.95 -2.73
N SER A 191 -38.29 12.28 -3.83
CA SER A 191 -39.49 12.57 -4.61
C SER A 191 -40.82 12.40 -3.87
N SER A 192 -40.90 11.43 -2.95
CA SER A 192 -42.07 11.26 -2.09
C SER A 192 -42.22 12.41 -1.10
N ARG A 193 -41.11 12.86 -0.50
CA ARG A 193 -41.11 14.00 0.43
C ARG A 193 -41.47 15.31 -0.26
N LEU A 194 -40.90 15.57 -1.45
CA LEU A 194 -41.21 16.75 -2.26
C LEU A 194 -42.68 16.77 -2.71
N ALA A 195 -43.23 15.64 -3.14
CA ALA A 195 -44.63 15.55 -3.55
C ALA A 195 -45.61 15.87 -2.41
N VAL A 196 -45.30 15.42 -1.18
CA VAL A 196 -46.08 15.77 0.02
C VAL A 196 -46.00 17.27 0.29
N THR A 197 -44.79 17.85 0.32
CA THR A 197 -44.61 19.29 0.59
C THR A 197 -45.31 20.18 -0.45
N LEU A 198 -45.27 19.82 -1.73
CA LEU A 198 -45.96 20.55 -2.80
C LEU A 198 -47.49 20.40 -2.74
N GLY A 199 -47.99 19.29 -2.17
CA GLY A 199 -49.41 19.06 -1.90
C GLY A 199 -49.92 19.90 -0.74
N GLU A 200 -49.13 20.05 0.33
CA GLU A 200 -49.47 20.89 1.49
C GLU A 200 -49.52 22.38 1.14
N ASP A 201 -48.67 22.85 0.23
CA ASP A 201 -48.68 24.23 -0.27
C ASP A 201 -49.93 24.53 -1.13
N GLY A 202 -50.47 23.52 -1.84
CA GLY A 202 -51.65 23.67 -2.69
C GLY A 202 -52.99 23.68 -1.95
N GLY A 203 -53.01 23.31 -0.67
CA GLY A 203 -54.21 23.29 0.17
C GLY A 203 -54.38 24.52 1.06
N ARG A 204 -53.50 25.51 0.94
CA ARG A 204 -53.45 26.72 1.79
C ARG A 204 -53.77 28.03 1.04
N SER A 205 -54.43 27.93 -0.12
CA SER A 205 -54.98 29.07 -0.88
C SER A 205 -56.50 29.05 -0.89
#